data_AF-A0A8H4KX20-F1
#
_entry.id   AF-A0A8H4KX20-F1
#
_cell.length_a   1.000
_cell.length_b   1.000
_cell.length_c   1.000
_cell.angle_alpha   90.00
_cell.angle_beta   90.00
_cell.angle_gamma   90.00
#
_symmetry.space_group_name_H-M   'P 1'
#
loop_
_entity.id
_entity.type
_entity.pdbx_description
1 polymer ?
#
loop_
_entity_poly.entity_id
_entity_poly.type
_entity_poly.pdbx_seq_one_letter_code
_entity_poly.pdbx_strand_id
1 'polypeptide(L)'
;MHFTTIVASVAALAIDASALPSSLAPRLEPYVHIRMHGNESCSSDSNLGYRKVYDNQLNRCQRFLETDIIQSARIQDNPHGCDTFAYTDLGCIADPTYLPPDRCMGARRPFRSFFVYCNDHRAH
;
A
#
# COMPACT_ATOMS: atom_id res chain seq x y z
N MET A 1 27.79 67.74 -10.86
CA MET A 1 26.83 66.96 -11.67
C MET A 1 27.51 65.66 -12.05
N HIS A 2 27.12 64.44 -11.72
CA HIS A 2 26.14 63.85 -10.81
C HIS A 2 26.71 62.45 -10.45
N PHE A 3 26.71 62.09 -9.17
CA PHE A 3 26.89 60.70 -8.73
C PHE A 3 25.60 59.94 -9.05
N THR A 4 25.68 58.85 -9.81
CA THR A 4 24.56 57.92 -10.01
C THR A 4 24.89 56.58 -9.37
N THR A 5 24.55 56.47 -8.10
CA THR A 5 24.46 55.21 -7.38
C THR A 5 23.06 54.65 -7.65
N ILE A 6 22.93 53.51 -8.31
CA ILE A 6 21.65 52.80 -8.44
C ILE A 6 21.74 51.50 -7.66
N VAL A 7 20.87 51.42 -6.67
CA VAL A 7 20.75 50.44 -5.60
C VAL A 7 20.30 49.09 -6.16
N ALA A 8 21.09 48.04 -5.93
CA ALA A 8 20.66 46.66 -6.17
C ALA A 8 19.69 46.22 -5.06
N SER A 9 18.43 45.99 -5.41
CA SER A 9 17.40 45.51 -4.48
C SER A 9 17.45 43.99 -4.42
N VAL A 10 17.91 43.43 -3.31
CA VAL A 10 17.86 41.98 -3.05
C VAL A 10 16.55 41.68 -2.32
N ALA A 11 15.55 41.19 -3.04
CA ALA A 11 14.34 40.68 -2.42
C ALA A 11 14.67 39.30 -1.81
N ALA A 12 14.86 39.25 -0.50
CA ALA A 12 14.96 38.00 0.24
C ALA A 12 13.55 37.42 0.41
N LEU A 13 13.22 36.37 -0.35
CA LEU A 13 12.04 35.54 -0.11
C LEU A 13 12.31 34.64 1.09
N ALA A 14 11.99 35.13 2.29
CA ALA A 14 11.88 34.28 3.46
C ALA A 14 10.58 33.49 3.34
N ILE A 15 10.66 32.28 2.81
CA ILE A 15 9.58 31.30 2.91
C ILE A 15 9.76 30.61 4.27
N ASP A 16 9.02 31.06 5.26
CA ASP A 16 8.87 30.34 6.52
C ASP A 16 8.15 29.02 6.22
N ALA A 17 8.92 27.96 6.01
CA ALA A 17 8.41 26.61 6.00
C ALA A 17 8.10 26.23 7.46
N SER A 18 6.90 26.57 7.93
CA SER A 18 6.34 25.97 9.14
C SER A 18 6.11 24.48 8.87
N ALA A 19 7.13 23.68 9.08
CA ALA A 19 7.03 22.22 9.06
C ALA A 19 6.16 21.81 10.25
N LEU A 20 4.87 21.56 9.98
CA LEU A 20 4.02 20.81 10.90
C LEU A 20 4.74 19.49 11.23
N PRO A 21 4.76 19.06 12.50
CA PRO A 21 5.41 17.81 12.89
C PRO A 21 4.82 16.66 12.06
N SER A 22 5.70 15.99 11.32
CA SER A 22 5.41 14.90 10.36
C SER A 22 4.74 13.68 11.00
N SER A 23 4.59 13.67 12.32
CA SER A 23 3.98 12.58 13.09
C SER A 23 2.44 12.56 13.05
N LEU A 24 1.80 13.59 12.50
CA LEU A 24 0.34 13.73 12.43
C LEU A 24 -0.24 13.58 11.02
N ALA A 25 0.61 13.51 9.98
CA ALA A 25 0.14 13.19 8.64
C ALA A 25 -0.11 11.67 8.55
N PRO A 26 -1.28 11.22 8.04
CA PRO A 26 -1.47 9.82 7.69
C PRO A 26 -0.31 9.37 6.81
N ARG A 27 0.30 8.21 7.09
CA ARG A 27 1.31 7.65 6.20
C ARG A 27 0.70 7.55 4.80
N LEU A 28 1.24 8.35 3.87
CA LEU A 28 0.81 8.34 2.47
C LEU A 28 1.30 7.06 1.76
N GLU A 29 2.30 6.40 2.33
CA GLU A 29 2.79 5.11 1.89
C GLU A 29 1.93 3.97 2.44
N PRO A 30 1.50 3.04 1.59
CA PRO A 30 0.74 1.87 2.02
C PRO A 30 1.64 0.83 2.68
N TYR A 31 1.04 0.06 3.58
CA TYR A 31 1.71 -1.00 4.32
C TYR A 31 2.01 -2.22 3.45
N VAL A 32 1.13 -2.54 2.50
CA VAL A 32 1.23 -3.71 1.62
C VAL A 32 0.70 -3.38 0.24
N HIS A 33 1.37 -3.88 -0.80
CA HIS A 33 0.90 -3.93 -2.18
C HIS A 33 0.60 -5.38 -2.59
N ILE A 34 -0.67 -5.72 -2.78
CA ILE A 34 -1.11 -7.04 -3.22
C ILE A 34 -1.37 -6.98 -4.73
N ARG A 35 -0.61 -7.74 -5.54
CA ARG A 35 -0.90 -7.92 -6.97
C ARG A 35 -1.85 -9.10 -7.16
N MET A 36 -2.89 -8.91 -7.97
CA MET A 36 -3.96 -9.89 -8.16
C MET A 36 -3.99 -10.39 -9.60
N HIS A 37 -4.33 -11.66 -9.78
CA HIS A 37 -4.39 -12.30 -11.10
C HIS A 37 -5.60 -13.23 -11.22
N GLY A 38 -6.14 -13.32 -12.43
CA GLY A 38 -7.30 -14.16 -12.76
C GLY A 38 -6.96 -15.63 -13.05
N ASN A 39 -5.69 -16.00 -13.09
CA ASN A 39 -5.24 -17.40 -13.18
C ASN A 39 -4.46 -17.83 -11.94
N GLU A 40 -4.13 -19.11 -11.85
CA GLU A 40 -3.49 -19.70 -10.67
C GLU A 40 -1.98 -19.40 -10.56
N SER A 41 -1.35 -18.87 -11.60
CA SER A 41 0.12 -18.81 -11.74
C SER A 41 0.69 -17.39 -11.74
N CYS A 42 -0.10 -16.39 -11.33
CA CYS A 42 0.26 -14.97 -11.38
C CYS A 42 0.80 -14.50 -12.74
N SER A 43 0.28 -15.04 -13.86
CA SER A 43 0.76 -14.62 -15.18
C SER A 43 0.31 -13.19 -15.48
N SER A 44 1.20 -12.44 -16.12
CA SER A 44 0.98 -11.06 -16.57
C SER A 44 -0.23 -10.89 -17.48
N ASP A 45 -0.61 -11.92 -18.24
CA ASP A 45 -1.75 -11.85 -19.16
C ASP A 45 -3.11 -11.86 -18.44
N SER A 46 -3.12 -12.23 -17.16
CA SER A 46 -4.33 -12.32 -16.32
C SER A 46 -4.36 -11.27 -15.23
N ASN A 47 -3.62 -10.19 -15.42
CA ASN A 47 -3.36 -9.22 -14.36
C ASN A 47 -4.59 -8.35 -14.06
N LEU A 48 -5.04 -8.37 -12.81
CA LEU A 48 -6.23 -7.63 -12.34
C LEU A 48 -5.84 -6.32 -11.61
N GLY A 49 -4.56 -5.96 -11.63
CA GLY A 49 -4.04 -4.77 -10.96
C GLY A 49 -3.55 -5.06 -9.54
N TYR A 50 -3.61 -4.05 -8.68
CA TYR A 50 -3.09 -4.12 -7.31
C TYR A 50 -4.06 -3.54 -6.29
N ARG A 51 -3.97 -4.03 -5.04
CA ARG A 51 -4.57 -3.41 -3.86
C ARG A 51 -3.47 -2.86 -2.96
N LYS A 52 -3.61 -1.58 -2.62
CA LYS A 52 -2.78 -0.91 -1.63
C LYS A 52 -3.54 -0.90 -0.32
N VAL A 53 -2.87 -1.29 0.76
CA VAL A 53 -3.47 -1.33 2.10
C VAL A 53 -2.86 -0.23 2.93
N TYR A 54 -3.69 0.69 3.42
CA TYR A 54 -3.26 1.81 4.25
C TYR A 54 -3.51 1.55 5.74
N ASP A 55 -2.98 2.40 6.59
CA ASP A 55 -3.04 2.30 8.06
C ASP A 55 -4.45 2.01 8.59
N ASN A 56 -5.42 2.78 8.12
CA ASN A 56 -6.81 2.65 8.53
C ASN A 56 -7.46 1.33 8.07
N GLN A 57 -6.81 0.54 7.22
CA GLN A 57 -7.27 -0.75 6.69
C GLN A 57 -6.61 -1.97 7.34
N LEU A 58 -5.65 -1.77 8.23
CA LEU A 58 -4.94 -2.84 8.92
C LEU A 58 -5.82 -3.56 9.94
N ASN A 59 -5.44 -4.79 10.26
CA ASN A 59 -6.01 -5.60 11.34
C ASN A 59 -7.53 -5.79 11.24
N ARG A 60 -8.09 -5.73 10.02
CA ARG A 60 -9.50 -5.97 9.74
C ARG A 60 -9.66 -6.72 8.42
N CYS A 61 -10.75 -7.47 8.31
CA CYS A 61 -11.08 -8.16 7.06
C CYS A 61 -11.42 -7.13 5.97
N GLN A 62 -10.79 -7.27 4.80
CA GLN A 62 -11.02 -6.45 3.63
C GLN A 62 -11.50 -7.33 2.48
N ARG A 63 -12.40 -6.82 1.65
CA ARG A 63 -12.90 -7.55 0.48
C ARG A 63 -12.15 -7.11 -0.76
N PHE A 64 -11.91 -8.07 -1.65
CA PHE A 64 -11.60 -7.72 -3.03
C PHE A 64 -12.87 -7.20 -3.75
N LEU A 65 -12.71 -6.56 -4.92
CA LEU A 65 -13.85 -6.12 -5.70
C LEU A 65 -14.65 -7.34 -6.17
N GLU A 66 -15.97 -7.29 -6.05
CA GLU A 66 -16.85 -8.42 -6.39
C GLU A 66 -16.84 -8.79 -7.87
N THR A 67 -16.39 -7.87 -8.74
CA THR A 67 -16.28 -8.08 -10.18
C THR A 67 -15.07 -8.93 -10.58
N ASP A 68 -14.08 -9.06 -9.71
CA ASP A 68 -12.79 -9.66 -10.02
C ASP A 68 -12.74 -11.11 -9.52
N ILE A 69 -12.51 -12.06 -10.43
CA ILE A 69 -12.23 -13.45 -10.05
C ILE A 69 -10.72 -13.57 -9.80
N ILE A 70 -10.30 -13.49 -8.53
CA ILE A 70 -8.89 -13.50 -8.17
C ILE A 70 -8.46 -14.92 -7.84
N GLN A 71 -7.78 -15.57 -8.76
CA GLN A 71 -7.37 -16.97 -8.61
C GLN A 71 -5.96 -17.11 -8.03
N SER A 72 -5.12 -16.07 -8.15
CA SER A 72 -3.84 -15.99 -7.45
C SER A 72 -3.49 -14.57 -7.05
N ALA A 73 -2.62 -14.46 -6.05
CA ALA A 73 -2.10 -13.20 -5.56
C ALA A 73 -0.63 -13.32 -5.18
N ARG A 74 0.08 -12.19 -5.20
CA ARG A 74 1.43 -12.06 -4.65
C ARG A 74 1.59 -10.72 -3.96
N ILE A 75 2.44 -10.68 -2.95
CA ILE A 75 2.86 -9.42 -2.33
C ILE A 75 3.96 -8.82 -3.19
N GLN A 76 3.68 -7.67 -3.80
CA GLN A 76 4.64 -6.92 -4.63
C GLN A 76 5.51 -5.99 -3.79
N ASP A 77 5.00 -5.53 -2.64
CA ASP A 77 5.72 -4.67 -1.72
C ASP A 77 5.14 -4.83 -0.32
N ASN A 78 6.00 -4.79 0.69
CA ASN A 78 5.68 -4.94 2.11
C ASN A 78 6.74 -4.27 2.99
N PRO A 79 6.89 -2.93 2.89
CA PRO A 79 7.98 -2.21 3.54
C PRO A 79 7.94 -2.30 5.07
N HIS A 80 6.79 -2.67 5.63
CA HIS A 80 6.56 -2.78 7.07
C HIS A 80 6.58 -4.22 7.60
N GLY A 81 6.88 -5.22 6.75
CA GLY A 81 6.98 -6.61 7.19
C GLY A 81 5.68 -7.19 7.75
N CYS A 82 4.54 -6.76 7.24
CA CYS A 82 3.23 -7.23 7.67
C CYS A 82 2.92 -8.63 7.13
N ASP A 83 2.18 -9.41 7.91
CA ASP A 83 1.66 -10.69 7.44
C ASP A 83 0.35 -10.47 6.68
N THR A 84 0.22 -11.12 5.52
CA THR A 84 -0.98 -11.03 4.70
C THR A 84 -1.56 -12.40 4.45
N PHE A 85 -2.87 -12.52 4.64
CA PHE A 85 -3.64 -13.73 4.37
C PHE A 85 -4.76 -13.42 3.39
N ALA A 86 -4.98 -14.31 2.42
CA ALA A 86 -6.14 -14.29 1.53
C ALA A 86 -7.09 -15.44 1.86
N TYR A 87 -8.38 -15.24 1.61
CA TYR A 87 -9.44 -16.16 2.00
C TYR A 87 -10.42 -16.36 0.86
N THR A 88 -11.08 -17.52 0.85
CA THR A 88 -12.05 -17.89 -0.19
C THR A 88 -13.48 -17.43 0.14
N ASP A 89 -13.72 -16.98 1.37
CA ASP A 89 -14.98 -16.38 1.83
C ASP A 89 -14.88 -14.86 1.95
N LEU A 90 -15.99 -14.19 2.28
CA LEU A 90 -16.06 -12.72 2.39
C LEU A 90 -15.76 -12.17 3.80
N GLY A 91 -15.65 -13.06 4.79
CA GLY A 91 -15.51 -12.76 6.21
C GLY A 91 -14.13 -13.07 6.79
N CYS A 92 -13.17 -13.52 5.97
CA CYS A 92 -11.83 -13.91 6.40
C CYS A 92 -11.82 -15.06 7.44
N ILE A 93 -12.62 -16.11 7.19
CA ILE A 93 -12.80 -17.24 8.13
C ILE A 93 -12.27 -18.54 7.55
N ALA A 94 -12.56 -18.82 6.28
CA ALA A 94 -12.32 -20.10 5.64
C ALA A 94 -11.08 -20.09 4.75
N ASP A 95 -10.34 -21.20 4.82
CA ASP A 95 -9.16 -21.49 3.99
C ASP A 95 -8.13 -20.34 3.93
N PRO A 96 -7.60 -19.89 5.08
CA PRO A 96 -6.55 -18.86 5.08
C PRO A 96 -5.36 -19.34 4.26
N THR A 97 -4.96 -18.52 3.29
CA THR A 97 -3.76 -18.73 2.49
C THR A 97 -2.80 -17.61 2.79
N TYR A 98 -1.67 -17.93 3.42
CA TYR A 98 -0.59 -16.97 3.63
C TYR A 98 -0.02 -16.52 2.30
N LEU A 99 0.16 -15.21 2.12
CA LEU A 99 0.78 -14.60 0.95
C LEU A 99 2.21 -14.14 1.30
N PRO A 100 3.25 -14.90 0.92
CA PRO A 100 4.62 -14.48 1.19
C PRO A 100 5.02 -13.31 0.28
N PRO A 101 5.98 -12.46 0.72
CA PRO A 101 6.67 -11.52 -0.16
C PRO A 101 7.19 -12.19 -1.43
N ASP A 102 6.95 -11.56 -2.59
CA ASP A 102 7.46 -11.95 -3.91
C ASP A 102 7.16 -13.37 -4.40
N ARG A 103 6.30 -14.12 -3.69
CA ARG A 103 5.86 -15.46 -4.12
C ARG A 103 4.42 -15.41 -4.62
N CYS A 104 4.19 -16.04 -5.77
CA CYS A 104 2.83 -16.28 -6.25
C CYS A 104 2.15 -17.39 -5.45
N MET A 105 0.94 -17.10 -4.97
CA MET A 105 0.07 -18.08 -4.34
C MET A 105 -1.22 -18.19 -5.13
N GLY A 106 -1.43 -19.35 -5.75
CA GLY A 106 -2.68 -19.72 -6.39
C GLY A 106 -3.59 -20.46 -5.43
N ALA A 107 -4.90 -20.35 -5.64
CA ALA A 107 -5.91 -21.13 -4.93
C ALA A 107 -6.82 -21.85 -5.92
N ARG A 108 -7.36 -23.00 -5.50
CA ARG A 108 -8.37 -23.74 -6.29
C ARG A 108 -9.71 -23.01 -6.36
N ARG A 109 -10.01 -22.22 -5.33
CA ARG A 109 -11.17 -21.33 -5.26
C ARG A 109 -10.68 -19.89 -5.27
N PRO A 110 -11.39 -18.96 -5.94
CA PRO A 110 -10.99 -17.57 -5.97
C PRO A 110 -10.90 -16.97 -4.56
N PHE A 111 -9.90 -16.12 -4.35
CA PHE A 111 -9.83 -15.27 -3.18
C PHE A 111 -10.92 -14.19 -3.25
N ARG A 112 -11.58 -13.96 -2.13
CA ARG A 112 -12.70 -13.00 -2.00
C ARG A 112 -12.44 -11.94 -0.94
N SER A 113 -11.66 -12.27 0.08
CA SER A 113 -11.22 -11.33 1.10
C SER A 113 -9.75 -11.53 1.46
N PHE A 114 -9.20 -10.56 2.17
CA PHE A 114 -7.84 -10.59 2.69
C PHE A 114 -7.77 -9.88 4.05
N PHE A 115 -6.75 -10.23 4.82
CA PHE A 115 -6.44 -9.64 6.10
C PHE A 115 -4.95 -9.30 6.14
N VAL A 116 -4.62 -8.08 6.50
CA VAL A 116 -3.23 -7.64 6.73
C VAL A 116 -3.04 -7.41 8.21
N TYR A 117 -2.15 -8.20 8.81
CA TYR A 117 -1.72 -8.07 10.18
C TYR A 117 -0.38 -7.36 10.23
N CYS A 118 -0.33 -6.20 10.87
CA CYS A 118 0.91 -5.49 11.12
C CYS A 118 1.04 -5.28 12.63
N ASN A 119 2.11 -5.82 13.21
CA ASN A 119 2.54 -5.43 14.54
C ASN A 119 3.33 -4.14 14.41
N ASP A 120 2.69 -3.00 14.72
CA ASP A 120 3.33 -1.68 14.68
C ASP A 120 4.38 -1.58 15.82
N HIS A 121 5.48 -2.31 15.71
CA HIS A 121 6.69 -2.06 16.49
C HIS A 121 7.43 -0.91 15.81
N ARG A 122 6.98 0.33 16.05
CA ARG A 122 7.75 1.52 15.66
C ARG A 122 9.09 1.52 16.40
N ALA A 123 10.17 1.18 15.73
CA ALA A 123 11.46 1.76 16.07
C ALA A 123 11.52 3.12 15.36
N HIS A 124 11.50 4.16 16.18
CA HIS A 124 11.74 5.56 15.83
C HIS A 124 13.10 5.75 15.16
#